data_AF-A0A1Z8NNN2-F1
#
_entry.id   AF-A0A1Z8NNN2-F1
#
_cell.length_a   1.000
_cell.length_b   1.000
_cell.length_c   1.000
_cell.angle_alpha   90.00
_cell.angle_beta   90.00
_cell.angle_gamma   90.00
#
_symmetry.space_group_name_H-M   'P 1'
#
loop_
_entity.id
_entity.type
_entity.pdbx_description
1 polymer ?
#
loop_
_entity_poly.entity_id
_entity_poly.type
_entity_poly.pdbx_seq_one_letter_code
_entity_poly.pdbx_strand_id
1 'polypeptide(L)'
;MFKNLIFIFVILFIASLSGDLKAKCPDIENIKVTESYGIQICAMPKVDQKYLDHAKKVMDKLIDYNGDGLVDNQMAIDKVISTGSPYVVFSSGREENKFLDEFYSDEAFDYMDECEELKDEETCIALAEEKYGTWLAVFTNEMNLSGSGWDATIEEGLHLITHMGYAQAYPGIFGQHKDSEIAKFMDIARGGYFEDAQRRYPNGAYYTYDDRSCSYACQITEYTFWAITSLRGHHIDRAREIRDEWRPNTPEKMREVDPALVVFLSKDEYGIHF
;
A
#
# COMPACT_ATOMS: atom_id res chain seq x y z
N MET A 1 39.09 44.34 35.83
CA MET A 1 37.68 43.99 35.55
C MET A 1 37.65 43.20 34.28
N PHE A 2 37.44 41.88 34.32
CA PHE A 2 36.76 41.06 33.30
C PHE A 2 36.63 39.67 33.92
N LYS A 3 35.44 39.35 34.41
CA LYS A 3 35.09 38.02 34.93
C LYS A 3 34.79 37.14 33.72
N ASN A 4 35.51 36.02 33.59
CA ASN A 4 35.18 34.96 32.64
C ASN A 4 33.82 34.37 33.00
N LEU A 5 32.83 34.58 32.14
CA LEU A 5 31.52 33.95 32.23
C LEU A 5 31.55 32.72 31.32
N ILE A 6 31.64 31.53 31.92
CA ILE A 6 31.45 30.27 31.21
C ILE A 6 29.95 30.13 30.94
N PHE A 7 29.54 30.28 29.69
CA PHE A 7 28.18 29.92 29.26
C PHE A 7 28.09 28.40 29.16
N ILE A 8 27.50 27.77 30.17
CA ILE A 8 27.06 26.37 30.09
C ILE A 8 25.77 26.38 29.27
N PHE A 9 25.84 25.99 28.00
CA PHE A 9 24.67 25.64 27.21
C PHE A 9 24.10 24.34 27.77
N VAL A 10 23.14 24.46 28.67
CA VAL A 10 22.26 23.33 29.02
C VAL A 10 21.32 23.17 27.84
N ILE A 11 21.65 22.24 26.93
CA ILE A 11 20.70 21.75 25.93
C ILE A 11 19.65 20.97 26.73
N LEU A 12 18.56 21.64 27.08
CA LEU A 12 17.34 20.98 27.50
C LEU A 12 16.86 20.18 26.28
N PHE A 13 17.16 18.88 26.28
CA PHE A 13 16.36 17.93 25.54
C PHE A 13 14.94 18.04 26.10
N ILE A 14 14.11 18.84 25.44
CA ILE A 14 12.66 18.65 25.52
C ILE A 14 12.46 17.30 24.85
N ALA A 15 12.42 16.24 25.66
CA ALA A 15 11.77 15.03 25.24
C ALA A 15 10.36 15.45 24.90
N SER A 16 10.07 15.60 23.60
CA SER A 16 8.70 15.54 23.14
C SER A 16 8.21 14.20 23.65
N LEU A 17 7.31 14.24 24.64
CA LEU A 17 6.34 13.18 24.83
C LEU A 17 5.53 13.15 23.53
N SER A 18 6.08 12.51 22.50
CA SER A 18 5.29 12.01 21.39
C SER A 18 4.34 11.03 22.06
N GLY A 19 3.09 11.43 22.21
CA GLY A 19 2.06 10.49 22.63
C GLY A 19 2.19 9.26 21.75
N ASP A 20 2.33 8.09 22.38
CA ASP A 20 2.27 6.81 21.71
C ASP A 20 0.86 6.66 21.14
N LEU A 21 0.63 7.20 19.95
CA LEU A 21 -0.55 6.97 19.12
C LEU A 21 -0.06 7.05 17.68
N LYS A 22 0.49 5.93 17.23
CA LYS A 22 0.72 5.61 15.82
C LYS A 22 0.36 4.14 15.70
N ALA A 23 -0.64 3.86 14.87
CA ALA A 23 -1.28 2.57 14.76
C ALA A 23 -0.25 1.40 14.67
N LYS A 24 -0.68 0.29 15.25
CA LYS A 24 0.04 -0.97 15.41
C LYS A 24 -1.03 -2.05 15.37
N CYS A 25 -0.65 -3.32 15.32
CA CYS A 25 -1.60 -4.39 15.59
C CYS A 25 -2.34 -4.07 16.91
N PRO A 26 -3.69 -4.05 16.91
CA PRO A 26 -4.48 -3.73 18.10
C PRO A 26 -4.28 -4.80 19.17
N ASP A 27 -4.56 -4.44 20.43
CA ASP A 27 -4.40 -5.29 21.61
C ASP A 27 -5.48 -6.39 21.70
N ILE A 28 -5.48 -7.28 20.72
CA ILE A 28 -6.39 -8.43 20.65
C ILE A 28 -5.75 -9.63 21.34
N GLU A 29 -6.47 -10.27 22.26
CA GLU A 29 -5.98 -11.45 22.97
C GLU A 29 -5.51 -12.55 22.00
N ASN A 30 -4.26 -13.01 22.18
CA ASN A 30 -3.59 -14.03 21.36
C ASN A 30 -3.37 -13.64 19.88
N ILE A 31 -3.42 -12.34 19.53
CA ILE A 31 -2.94 -11.89 18.22
C ILE A 31 -1.44 -12.18 18.10
N LYS A 32 -1.00 -12.58 16.92
CA LYS A 32 0.41 -12.85 16.63
C LYS A 32 0.96 -11.70 15.81
N VAL A 33 2.13 -11.21 16.19
CA VAL A 33 2.75 -10.04 15.56
C VAL A 33 4.19 -10.38 15.17
N THR A 34 4.56 -9.96 13.97
CA THR A 34 5.95 -9.86 13.51
C THR A 34 6.15 -8.52 12.81
N GLU A 35 7.36 -8.20 12.39
CA GLU A 35 7.63 -6.98 11.62
C GLU A 35 8.48 -7.24 10.37
N SER A 36 8.36 -6.34 9.40
CA SER A 36 9.23 -6.20 8.24
C SER A 36 9.69 -4.76 8.16
N TYR A 37 10.98 -4.50 8.40
CA TYR A 37 11.58 -3.16 8.38
C TYR A 37 10.79 -2.08 9.16
N GLY A 38 10.16 -2.46 10.28
CA GLY A 38 9.37 -1.57 11.15
C GLY A 38 7.86 -1.55 10.86
N ILE A 39 7.40 -2.06 9.71
CA ILE A 39 5.97 -2.27 9.46
C ILE A 39 5.51 -3.52 10.20
N GLN A 40 4.47 -3.39 11.01
CA GLN A 40 3.89 -4.53 11.73
C GLN A 40 3.02 -5.39 10.82
N ILE A 41 3.13 -6.70 11.03
CA ILE A 41 2.32 -7.71 10.38
C ILE A 41 1.59 -8.50 11.45
N CYS A 42 0.26 -8.45 11.41
CA CYS A 42 -0.62 -9.07 12.38
C CYS A 42 -1.23 -10.34 11.79
N ALA A 43 -1.42 -11.36 12.62
CA ALA A 43 -2.25 -12.51 12.29
C ALA A 43 -3.24 -12.78 13.41
N MET A 44 -4.52 -12.83 13.06
CA MET A 44 -5.58 -13.07 14.02
C MET A 44 -5.44 -14.44 14.70
N PRO A 45 -5.98 -14.63 15.91
CA PRO A 45 -5.63 -15.76 16.77
C PRO A 45 -5.80 -17.15 16.14
N LYS A 46 -6.73 -17.33 15.19
CA LYS A 46 -6.98 -18.63 14.54
C LYS A 46 -6.11 -18.86 13.30
N VAL A 47 -5.39 -17.86 12.82
CA VAL A 47 -4.48 -18.01 11.70
C VAL A 47 -3.31 -18.89 12.13
N ASP A 48 -2.90 -19.88 11.33
CA ASP A 48 -1.71 -20.68 11.65
C ASP A 48 -0.43 -19.84 11.50
N GLN A 49 0.62 -20.16 12.29
CA GLN A 49 1.91 -19.43 12.23
C GLN A 49 2.52 -19.38 10.81
N LYS A 50 2.36 -20.45 10.01
CA LYS A 50 2.90 -20.51 8.65
C LYS A 50 2.42 -19.38 7.73
N TYR A 51 1.20 -18.86 7.94
CA TYR A 51 0.66 -17.76 7.13
C TYR A 51 1.30 -16.43 7.53
N LEU A 52 1.52 -16.21 8.83
CA LEU A 52 2.25 -15.03 9.31
C LEU A 52 3.70 -15.02 8.81
N ASP A 53 4.38 -16.18 8.88
CA ASP A 53 5.74 -16.33 8.37
C ASP A 53 5.82 -16.10 6.85
N HIS A 54 4.79 -16.51 6.12
CA HIS A 54 4.68 -16.29 4.68
C HIS A 54 4.45 -14.82 4.35
N ALA A 55 3.49 -14.17 5.00
CA ALA A 55 3.22 -12.73 4.88
C ALA A 55 4.49 -11.90 5.13
N LYS A 56 5.24 -12.22 6.20
CA LYS A 56 6.53 -11.58 6.45
C LYS A 56 7.53 -11.75 5.30
N LYS A 57 7.70 -12.97 4.80
CA LYS A 57 8.65 -13.23 3.69
C LYS A 57 8.26 -12.50 2.41
N VAL A 58 6.97 -12.33 2.14
CA VAL A 58 6.48 -11.56 1.00
C VAL A 58 6.75 -10.08 1.23
N MET A 59 6.36 -9.54 2.38
CA MET A 59 6.61 -8.13 2.74
C MET A 59 8.10 -7.76 2.69
N ASP A 60 8.98 -8.61 3.25
CA ASP A 60 10.43 -8.41 3.20
C ASP A 60 10.93 -8.21 1.75
N LYS A 61 10.37 -8.94 0.78
CA LYS A 61 10.73 -8.85 -0.66
C LYS A 61 10.05 -7.71 -1.41
N LEU A 62 8.99 -7.12 -0.85
CA LEU A 62 8.32 -5.95 -1.42
C LEU A 62 8.96 -4.65 -0.93
N ILE A 63 9.62 -4.69 0.23
CA ILE A 63 10.35 -3.55 0.83
C ILE A 63 11.81 -3.52 0.36
N ASP A 64 12.42 -4.70 0.22
CA ASP A 64 13.77 -4.94 -0.29
C ASP A 64 13.66 -5.78 -1.57
N TYR A 65 13.31 -5.11 -2.67
CA TYR A 65 13.16 -5.70 -3.99
C TYR A 65 14.46 -6.28 -4.53
N ASN A 66 15.61 -5.68 -4.17
CA ASN A 66 16.93 -6.03 -4.69
C ASN A 66 17.63 -7.13 -3.84
N GLY A 67 17.19 -7.34 -2.60
CA GLY A 67 17.64 -8.39 -1.68
C GLY A 67 18.97 -8.10 -0.99
N ASP A 68 19.38 -6.84 -0.86
CA ASP A 68 20.64 -6.43 -0.21
C ASP A 68 20.51 -6.25 1.30
N GLY A 69 19.30 -6.38 1.85
CA GLY A 69 18.99 -6.24 3.26
C GLY A 69 18.72 -4.80 3.70
N LEU A 70 18.60 -3.86 2.77
CA LEU A 70 18.24 -2.47 3.01
C LEU A 70 16.85 -2.16 2.45
N VAL A 71 16.22 -1.12 3.00
CA VAL A 71 14.95 -0.61 2.47
C VAL A 71 15.23 0.16 1.18
N ASP A 72 14.60 -0.23 0.06
CA ASP A 72 14.85 0.41 -1.24
C ASP A 72 14.26 1.84 -1.31
N ASN A 73 13.14 2.10 -0.64
CA ASN A 73 12.54 3.44 -0.55
C ASN A 73 12.19 3.80 0.91
N GLN A 74 13.17 4.36 1.63
CA GLN A 74 13.00 4.71 3.04
C GLN A 74 11.86 5.71 3.27
N MET A 75 11.67 6.69 2.36
CA MET A 75 10.60 7.69 2.51
C MET A 75 9.20 7.06 2.46
N ALA A 76 8.99 6.09 1.55
CA ALA A 76 7.72 5.38 1.46
C ALA A 76 7.47 4.53 2.72
N ILE A 77 8.47 3.78 3.18
CA ILE A 77 8.32 2.94 4.38
C ILE A 77 8.15 3.76 5.65
N ASP A 78 8.87 4.88 5.79
CA ASP A 78 8.70 5.81 6.90
C ASP A 78 7.27 6.36 6.96
N LYS A 79 6.62 6.57 5.79
CA LYS A 79 5.22 6.99 5.74
C LYS A 79 4.27 5.94 6.27
N VAL A 80 4.39 4.67 5.83
CA VAL A 80 3.59 3.56 6.37
C VAL A 80 3.75 3.44 7.90
N ILE A 81 4.99 3.52 8.39
CA ILE A 81 5.28 3.47 9.83
C ILE A 81 4.68 4.68 10.55
N SER A 82 4.72 5.86 9.92
CA SER A 82 4.28 7.11 10.55
C SER A 82 2.78 7.21 10.76
N THR A 83 1.97 6.58 9.90
CA THR A 83 0.53 6.43 10.07
C THR A 83 0.20 5.24 10.96
N GLY A 84 1.13 4.28 11.03
CA GLY A 84 1.00 3.08 11.83
C GLY A 84 0.14 2.00 11.16
N SER A 85 0.01 2.06 9.84
CA SER A 85 -0.85 1.14 9.11
C SER A 85 -0.22 -0.27 9.06
N PRO A 86 -0.83 -1.29 9.70
CA PRO A 86 -0.28 -2.65 9.67
C PRO A 86 -0.75 -3.42 8.44
N TYR A 87 -0.05 -4.52 8.15
CA TYR A 87 -0.55 -5.58 7.27
C TYR A 87 -1.19 -6.69 8.11
N VAL A 88 -2.33 -7.23 7.69
CA VAL A 88 -3.11 -8.16 8.52
C VAL A 88 -3.48 -9.44 7.78
N VAL A 89 -3.40 -10.57 8.48
CA VAL A 89 -3.84 -11.87 7.96
C VAL A 89 -5.08 -12.32 8.70
N PHE A 90 -6.14 -12.61 7.94
CA PHE A 90 -7.43 -13.08 8.46
C PHE A 90 -7.75 -14.52 8.04
N SER A 91 -8.42 -15.28 8.91
CA SER A 91 -8.98 -16.59 8.55
C SER A 91 -10.46 -16.52 8.13
N SER A 92 -11.16 -15.42 8.46
CA SER A 92 -12.58 -15.24 8.14
C SER A 92 -13.01 -13.78 8.34
N GLY A 93 -14.09 -13.35 7.68
CA GLY A 93 -14.66 -12.01 7.88
C GLY A 93 -15.12 -11.72 9.32
N ARG A 94 -15.31 -12.74 10.18
CA ARG A 94 -15.55 -12.50 11.61
C ARG A 94 -14.32 -12.00 12.35
N GLU A 95 -13.13 -12.41 11.92
CA GLU A 95 -11.89 -11.89 12.50
C GLU A 95 -11.60 -10.49 11.99
N GLU A 96 -11.88 -10.22 10.72
CA GLU A 96 -11.83 -8.88 10.14
C GLU A 96 -12.74 -7.89 10.89
N ASN A 97 -14.02 -8.21 11.09
CA ASN A 97 -14.93 -7.35 11.86
C ASN A 97 -14.41 -7.08 13.27
N LYS A 98 -13.88 -8.10 13.95
CA LYS A 98 -13.28 -7.93 15.28
C LYS A 98 -12.05 -7.01 15.23
N PHE A 99 -11.24 -7.14 14.19
CA PHE A 99 -10.07 -6.29 14.02
C PHE A 99 -10.46 -4.84 13.78
N LEU A 100 -11.46 -4.60 12.91
CA LEU A 100 -12.03 -3.29 12.65
C LEU A 100 -12.49 -2.60 13.94
N ASP A 101 -13.28 -3.29 14.77
CA ASP A 101 -13.82 -2.79 16.04
C ASP A 101 -12.72 -2.40 17.05
N GLU A 102 -11.56 -3.07 17.01
CA GLU A 102 -10.46 -2.86 17.96
C GLU A 102 -9.37 -1.92 17.40
N PHE A 103 -9.29 -1.76 16.08
CA PHE A 103 -8.30 -0.92 15.42
C PHE A 103 -8.73 0.54 15.41
N TYR A 104 -9.97 0.83 15.02
CA TYR A 104 -10.49 2.19 14.96
C TYR A 104 -11.12 2.56 16.29
N SER A 105 -10.68 3.69 16.86
CA SER A 105 -11.33 4.28 18.02
C SER A 105 -12.68 4.89 17.65
N ASP A 106 -13.58 5.09 18.63
CA ASP A 106 -14.83 5.83 18.44
C ASP A 106 -14.61 7.19 17.73
N GLU A 107 -13.54 7.92 18.07
CA GLU A 107 -13.19 9.19 17.41
C GLU A 107 -12.86 9.02 15.91
N ALA A 108 -12.22 7.90 15.55
CA ALA A 108 -11.87 7.61 14.16
C ALA A 108 -13.12 7.25 13.36
N PHE A 109 -14.00 6.43 13.93
CA PHE A 109 -15.31 6.13 13.33
C PHE A 109 -16.16 7.38 13.14
N ASP A 110 -16.32 8.21 14.18
CA ASP A 110 -17.07 9.46 14.09
C ASP A 110 -16.51 10.37 12.98
N TYR A 111 -15.18 10.47 12.86
CA TYR A 111 -14.53 11.28 11.82
C TYR A 111 -14.76 10.70 10.41
N MET A 112 -14.68 9.38 10.25
CA MET A 112 -14.89 8.73 8.95
C MET A 112 -16.37 8.79 8.52
N ASP A 113 -17.31 8.62 9.45
CA ASP A 113 -18.74 8.79 9.20
C ASP A 113 -19.06 10.23 8.75
N GLU A 114 -18.43 11.24 9.35
CA GLU A 114 -18.55 12.64 8.90
C GLU A 114 -18.01 12.84 7.47
N CYS A 115 -17.00 12.07 7.04
CA CYS A 115 -16.45 12.14 5.69
C CYS A 115 -17.42 11.64 4.62
N GLU A 116 -18.19 10.58 4.90
CA GLU A 116 -19.15 9.99 3.95
C GLU A 116 -20.24 10.97 3.50
N GLU A 117 -20.54 11.99 4.31
CA GLU A 117 -21.53 13.01 3.98
C GLU A 117 -20.96 14.17 3.13
N LEU A 118 -19.64 14.21 2.92
CA LEU A 118 -18.97 15.29 2.20
C LEU A 118 -18.95 15.07 0.70
N LYS A 119 -18.98 16.18 -0.03
CA LYS A 119 -18.85 16.18 -1.50
C LYS A 119 -17.47 15.69 -1.99
N ASP A 120 -16.46 15.75 -1.11
CA ASP A 120 -15.08 15.35 -1.37
C ASP A 120 -14.68 14.24 -0.39
N GLU A 121 -15.52 13.21 -0.34
CA GLU A 121 -15.38 12.02 0.51
C GLU A 121 -13.98 11.41 0.41
N GLU A 122 -13.46 11.18 -0.80
CA GLU A 122 -12.13 10.58 -1.01
C GLU A 122 -11.01 11.38 -0.33
N THR A 123 -11.01 12.71 -0.47
CA THR A 123 -10.01 13.55 0.19
C THR A 123 -10.15 13.50 1.70
N CYS A 124 -11.39 13.46 2.22
CA CYS A 124 -11.63 13.37 3.65
C CYS A 124 -11.19 12.02 4.23
N ILE A 125 -11.50 10.92 3.55
CA ILE A 125 -11.07 9.56 3.93
C ILE A 125 -9.54 9.47 3.90
N ALA A 126 -8.87 9.98 2.87
CA ALA A 126 -7.41 10.01 2.82
C ALA A 126 -6.79 10.79 4.00
N LEU A 127 -7.41 11.89 4.43
CA LEU A 127 -6.98 12.62 5.63
C LEU A 127 -7.26 11.83 6.92
N ALA A 128 -8.35 11.08 6.98
CA ALA A 128 -8.66 10.19 8.09
C ALA A 128 -7.60 9.08 8.21
N GLU A 129 -7.23 8.45 7.10
CA GLU A 129 -6.19 7.41 7.05
C GLU A 129 -4.80 7.95 7.37
N GLU A 130 -4.46 9.19 6.95
CA GLU A 130 -3.22 9.85 7.38
C GLU A 130 -3.19 10.09 8.88
N LYS A 131 -4.35 10.46 9.48
CA LYS A 131 -4.47 10.79 10.90
C LYS A 131 -4.53 9.57 11.81
N TYR A 132 -5.34 8.58 11.46
CA TYR A 132 -5.69 7.43 12.29
C TYR A 132 -5.02 6.13 11.84
N GLY A 133 -4.39 6.13 10.66
CA GLY A 133 -3.92 4.91 10.02
C GLY A 133 -5.05 4.17 9.31
N THR A 134 -4.68 3.13 8.59
CA THR A 134 -5.58 2.14 7.96
C THR A 134 -4.90 0.78 8.04
N TRP A 135 -5.52 -0.28 7.54
CA TRP A 135 -4.87 -1.58 7.43
C TRP A 135 -5.22 -2.22 6.09
N LEU A 136 -4.29 -2.98 5.55
CA LEU A 136 -4.53 -3.84 4.39
C LEU A 136 -4.39 -5.29 4.82
N ALA A 137 -5.16 -6.17 4.20
CA ALA A 137 -5.26 -7.53 4.67
C ALA A 137 -5.30 -8.55 3.54
N VAL A 138 -4.93 -9.79 3.87
CA VAL A 138 -5.15 -10.95 3.01
C VAL A 138 -5.84 -12.06 3.80
N PHE A 139 -6.73 -12.81 3.15
CA PHE A 139 -7.34 -13.97 3.77
C PHE A 139 -6.54 -15.24 3.51
N THR A 140 -6.45 -16.11 4.52
CA THR A 140 -5.69 -17.37 4.43
C THR A 140 -6.14 -18.31 3.30
N ASN A 141 -7.38 -18.18 2.80
CA ASN A 141 -7.89 -18.95 1.65
C ASN A 141 -7.45 -18.40 0.28
N GLU A 142 -6.87 -17.20 0.24
CA GLU A 142 -6.34 -16.54 -0.97
C GLU A 142 -4.82 -16.64 -1.04
N MET A 143 -4.17 -16.81 0.11
CA MET A 143 -2.72 -16.97 0.20
C MET A 143 -2.23 -18.27 -0.44
N ASN A 144 -1.14 -18.19 -1.20
CA ASN A 144 -0.54 -19.35 -1.85
C ASN A 144 0.91 -19.58 -1.39
N LEU A 145 1.05 -20.51 -0.44
CA LEU A 145 2.33 -20.85 0.20
C LEU A 145 3.17 -21.85 -0.61
N SER A 146 2.66 -22.35 -1.74
CA SER A 146 3.32 -23.42 -2.50
C SER A 146 4.54 -22.95 -3.30
N GLY A 147 4.64 -21.63 -3.54
CA GLY A 147 5.68 -21.04 -4.39
C GLY A 147 5.42 -21.19 -5.89
N SER A 148 4.29 -21.76 -6.31
CA SER A 148 3.85 -21.80 -7.71
C SER A 148 2.44 -21.25 -7.87
N GLY A 149 2.20 -20.52 -8.97
CA GLY A 149 0.93 -19.83 -9.20
C GLY A 149 0.84 -18.47 -8.50
N TRP A 150 -0.33 -17.85 -8.56
CA TRP A 150 -0.60 -16.55 -7.95
C TRP A 150 -0.68 -16.64 -6.43
N ASP A 151 -0.19 -15.61 -5.75
CA ASP A 151 -0.27 -15.45 -4.30
C ASP A 151 -0.77 -14.04 -3.98
N ALA A 152 -2.01 -13.93 -3.51
CA ALA A 152 -2.66 -12.65 -3.19
C ALA A 152 -1.91 -11.87 -2.09
N THR A 153 -1.06 -12.54 -1.30
CA THR A 153 -0.19 -11.86 -0.33
C THR A 153 0.70 -10.79 -0.98
N ILE A 154 1.07 -10.98 -2.25
CA ILE A 154 1.89 -10.02 -3.01
C ILE A 154 1.10 -8.75 -3.31
N GLU A 155 -0.15 -8.89 -3.72
CA GLU A 155 -1.06 -7.78 -4.06
C GLU A 155 -1.34 -6.93 -2.85
N GLU A 156 -1.89 -7.55 -1.80
CA GLU A 156 -2.33 -6.82 -0.61
C GLU A 156 -1.15 -6.20 0.17
N GLY A 157 0.00 -6.89 0.19
CA GLY A 157 1.22 -6.32 0.74
C GLY A 157 1.72 -5.12 -0.07
N LEU A 158 1.63 -5.19 -1.41
CA LEU A 158 2.03 -4.09 -2.27
C LEU A 158 1.05 -2.92 -2.17
N HIS A 159 -0.25 -3.19 -2.07
CA HIS A 159 -1.29 -2.19 -1.87
C HIS A 159 -1.02 -1.35 -0.62
N LEU A 160 -0.65 -1.98 0.51
CA LEU A 160 -0.24 -1.25 1.71
C LEU A 160 0.92 -0.28 1.43
N ILE A 161 1.98 -0.78 0.79
CA ILE A 161 3.20 0.00 0.50
C ILE A 161 2.90 1.14 -0.48
N THR A 162 2.07 0.90 -1.51
CA THR A 162 1.77 1.92 -2.51
C THR A 162 0.80 2.97 -1.98
N HIS A 163 -0.22 2.57 -1.22
CA HIS A 163 -1.24 3.46 -0.69
C HIS A 163 -0.74 4.27 0.52
N MET A 164 -0.22 3.61 1.56
CA MET A 164 0.24 4.30 2.78
C MET A 164 1.71 4.74 2.71
N GLY A 165 2.47 4.23 1.74
CA GLY A 165 3.87 4.61 1.54
C GLY A 165 4.05 5.57 0.39
N TYR A 166 4.04 5.07 -0.85
CA TYR A 166 4.38 5.87 -2.03
C TYR A 166 3.44 7.04 -2.26
N ALA A 167 2.12 6.83 -2.17
CA ALA A 167 1.15 7.91 -2.37
C ALA A 167 1.30 9.03 -1.33
N GLN A 168 1.65 8.69 -0.09
CA GLN A 168 1.87 9.64 1.00
C GLN A 168 3.24 10.33 0.95
N ALA A 169 4.27 9.61 0.48
CA ALA A 169 5.64 10.15 0.36
C ALA A 169 5.79 11.05 -0.88
N TYR A 170 5.06 10.74 -1.95
CA TYR A 170 5.15 11.43 -3.24
C TYR A 170 3.75 11.75 -3.79
N PRO A 171 2.96 12.61 -3.14
CA PRO A 171 1.56 12.85 -3.53
C PRO A 171 1.40 13.32 -4.98
N GLY A 172 2.27 14.21 -5.46
CA GLY A 172 2.23 14.65 -6.87
C GLY A 172 2.63 13.59 -7.90
N ILE A 173 3.22 12.47 -7.49
CA ILE A 173 3.78 11.45 -8.38
C ILE A 173 2.96 10.16 -8.29
N PHE A 174 2.83 9.60 -7.09
CA PHE A 174 2.14 8.34 -6.81
C PHE A 174 0.80 8.52 -6.09
N GLY A 175 0.37 9.76 -5.85
CA GLY A 175 -0.90 10.05 -5.19
C GLY A 175 -2.09 9.47 -5.93
N GLN A 176 -3.10 9.03 -5.19
CA GLN A 176 -4.32 8.41 -5.71
C GLN A 176 -5.37 9.46 -6.10
N HIS A 177 -4.95 10.47 -6.88
CA HIS A 177 -5.83 11.53 -7.37
C HIS A 177 -5.42 11.92 -8.81
N LYS A 178 -6.37 12.46 -9.58
CA LYS A 178 -6.23 12.77 -11.02
C LYS A 178 -5.02 13.63 -11.43
N ASP A 179 -4.51 14.43 -10.51
CA ASP A 179 -3.42 15.36 -10.80
C ASP A 179 -2.03 14.71 -10.69
N SER A 180 -1.93 13.51 -10.12
CA SER A 180 -0.67 12.78 -9.97
C SER A 180 -0.09 12.30 -11.30
N GLU A 181 1.21 12.02 -11.34
CA GLU A 181 1.85 11.47 -12.55
C GLU A 181 1.37 10.05 -12.88
N ILE A 182 1.23 9.18 -11.87
CA ILE A 182 0.77 7.80 -12.08
C ILE A 182 -0.66 7.73 -12.62
N ALA A 183 -1.54 8.65 -12.19
CA ALA A 183 -2.91 8.75 -12.68
C ALA A 183 -2.97 9.05 -14.18
N LYS A 184 -2.05 9.90 -14.67
CA LYS A 184 -1.97 10.23 -16.11
C LYS A 184 -1.56 9.01 -16.95
N PHE A 185 -0.66 8.18 -16.43
CA PHE A 185 -0.32 6.91 -17.08
C PHE A 185 -1.51 5.95 -17.09
N MET A 186 -2.23 5.83 -15.97
CA MET A 186 -3.45 5.03 -15.88
C MET A 186 -4.52 5.50 -16.89
N ASP A 187 -4.74 6.80 -17.03
CA ASP A 187 -5.70 7.34 -17.99
C ASP A 187 -5.32 7.00 -19.44
N ILE A 188 -4.04 7.07 -19.79
CA ILE A 188 -3.54 6.61 -21.09
C ILE A 188 -3.81 5.11 -21.25
N ALA A 189 -3.53 4.31 -20.22
CA ALA A 189 -3.74 2.86 -20.21
C ALA A 189 -5.19 2.44 -20.44
N ARG A 190 -6.13 3.23 -19.92
CA ARG A 190 -7.59 3.01 -20.05
C ARG A 190 -8.18 3.65 -21.32
N GLY A 191 -7.38 4.42 -22.07
CA GLY A 191 -7.81 5.14 -23.27
C GLY A 191 -8.59 6.44 -22.99
N GLY A 192 -8.47 6.98 -21.78
CA GLY A 192 -9.10 8.23 -21.35
C GLY A 192 -9.30 8.29 -19.83
N TYR A 193 -9.79 9.44 -19.37
CA TYR A 193 -10.21 9.65 -17.99
C TYR A 193 -11.59 9.03 -17.75
N PHE A 194 -11.69 8.20 -16.71
CA PHE A 194 -12.94 7.68 -16.18
C PHE A 194 -12.87 7.78 -14.66
N GLU A 195 -13.74 8.62 -14.07
CA GLU A 195 -13.89 8.76 -12.61
C GLU A 195 -14.18 7.40 -12.00
N ASP A 196 -15.31 6.80 -12.40
CA ASP A 196 -15.73 5.48 -11.96
C ASP A 196 -15.34 4.39 -12.96
N ALA A 197 -15.08 3.19 -12.43
CA ALA A 197 -14.87 1.98 -13.23
C ALA A 197 -16.02 1.72 -14.22
N GLN A 198 -15.67 1.32 -15.45
CA GLN A 198 -16.62 1.13 -16.54
C GLN A 198 -16.69 -0.33 -16.99
N ARG A 199 -17.87 -0.76 -17.43
CA ARG A 199 -18.03 -2.08 -18.08
C ARG A 199 -17.34 -2.19 -19.43
N ARG A 200 -17.00 -1.06 -20.05
CA ARG A 200 -16.43 -0.99 -21.40
C ARG A 200 -15.44 0.15 -21.48
N TYR A 201 -14.28 -0.16 -22.02
CA TYR A 201 -13.23 0.79 -22.33
C TYR A 201 -12.97 0.82 -23.85
N PRO A 202 -12.33 1.88 -24.37
CA PRO A 202 -11.87 1.93 -25.75
C PRO A 202 -11.05 0.70 -26.16
N ASN A 203 -11.15 0.29 -27.44
CA ASN A 203 -10.50 -0.93 -27.94
C ASN A 203 -8.96 -0.96 -27.74
N GLY A 204 -8.31 0.18 -27.58
CA GLY A 204 -6.87 0.30 -27.33
C GLY A 204 -6.47 0.24 -25.85
N ALA A 205 -7.42 0.26 -24.92
CA ALA A 205 -7.15 0.25 -23.49
C ALA A 205 -6.48 -1.06 -23.09
N TYR A 206 -5.31 -1.02 -22.46
CA TYR A 206 -4.59 -2.21 -22.00
C TYR A 206 -4.79 -2.51 -20.50
N TYR A 207 -5.36 -1.55 -19.77
CA TYR A 207 -5.90 -1.69 -18.42
C TYR A 207 -7.40 -1.39 -18.47
N THR A 208 -8.21 -2.26 -17.88
CA THR A 208 -9.67 -2.14 -17.82
C THR A 208 -10.16 -2.69 -16.49
N TYR A 209 -11.05 -1.99 -15.82
CA TYR A 209 -11.56 -2.41 -14.51
C TYR A 209 -13.09 -2.29 -14.49
N ASP A 210 -13.81 -3.37 -14.19
CA ASP A 210 -15.27 -3.42 -14.32
C ASP A 210 -16.03 -3.45 -12.98
N ASP A 211 -15.31 -3.49 -11.85
CA ASP A 211 -15.88 -3.35 -10.52
C ASP A 211 -16.29 -1.90 -10.25
N ARG A 212 -17.60 -1.67 -10.29
CA ARG A 212 -18.22 -0.34 -10.12
C ARG A 212 -18.16 0.19 -8.68
N SER A 213 -17.71 -0.60 -7.71
CA SER A 213 -17.47 -0.13 -6.35
C SER A 213 -16.11 0.59 -6.22
N CYS A 214 -15.22 0.40 -7.20
CA CYS A 214 -13.89 0.98 -7.18
C CYS A 214 -13.89 2.39 -7.75
N SER A 215 -13.47 3.32 -6.90
CA SER A 215 -13.33 4.74 -7.23
C SER A 215 -12.11 5.01 -8.13
N TYR A 216 -11.87 6.28 -8.46
CA TYR A 216 -10.68 6.65 -9.22
C TYR A 216 -9.39 6.35 -8.45
N ALA A 217 -9.38 6.64 -7.14
CA ALA A 217 -8.26 6.35 -6.24
C ALA A 217 -7.96 4.84 -6.17
N CYS A 218 -9.00 4.01 -6.05
CA CYS A 218 -8.89 2.55 -6.07
C CYS A 218 -8.28 2.07 -7.39
N GLN A 219 -8.73 2.55 -8.54
CA GLN A 219 -8.19 2.17 -9.86
C GLN A 219 -6.70 2.53 -10.02
N ILE A 220 -6.22 3.64 -9.42
CA ILE A 220 -4.79 3.98 -9.42
C ILE A 220 -3.97 2.95 -8.64
N THR A 221 -4.51 2.48 -7.52
CA THR A 221 -3.88 1.46 -6.67
C THR A 221 -3.67 0.18 -7.46
N GLU A 222 -4.75 -0.32 -8.06
CA GLU A 222 -4.75 -1.51 -8.91
C GLU A 222 -3.81 -1.34 -10.11
N TYR A 223 -3.86 -0.20 -10.80
CA TYR A 223 -2.97 0.08 -11.92
C TYR A 223 -1.48 0.02 -11.53
N THR A 224 -1.15 0.62 -10.39
CA THR A 224 0.23 0.63 -9.86
C THR A 224 0.68 -0.77 -9.49
N PHE A 225 -0.19 -1.54 -8.85
CA PHE A 225 0.01 -2.96 -8.57
C PHE A 225 0.29 -3.75 -9.86
N TRP A 226 -0.58 -3.64 -10.86
CA TRP A 226 -0.45 -4.36 -12.13
C TRP A 226 0.85 -4.05 -12.85
N ALA A 227 1.25 -2.77 -12.87
CA ALA A 227 2.47 -2.31 -13.51
C ALA A 227 3.71 -2.90 -12.83
N ILE A 228 3.85 -2.74 -11.51
CA ILE A 228 5.01 -3.22 -10.74
C ILE A 228 5.12 -4.73 -10.82
N THR A 229 4.02 -5.45 -10.57
CA THR A 229 4.03 -6.91 -10.54
C THR A 229 4.28 -7.55 -11.91
N SER A 230 3.83 -6.90 -12.99
CA SER A 230 4.15 -7.32 -14.36
C SER A 230 5.63 -7.11 -14.71
N LEU A 231 6.19 -5.96 -14.30
CA LEU A 231 7.62 -5.66 -14.48
C LEU A 231 8.52 -6.59 -13.67
N ARG A 232 8.06 -7.06 -12.50
CA ARG A 232 8.74 -8.08 -11.69
C ARG A 232 8.46 -9.53 -12.14
N GLY A 233 7.70 -9.72 -13.21
CA GLY A 233 7.46 -11.03 -13.81
C GLY A 233 6.48 -11.93 -13.03
N HIS A 234 5.72 -11.40 -12.08
CA HIS A 234 4.78 -12.19 -11.28
C HIS A 234 3.60 -12.75 -12.10
N HIS A 235 3.34 -12.20 -13.28
CA HIS A 235 2.19 -12.56 -14.13
C HIS A 235 2.56 -13.32 -15.41
N ILE A 236 3.81 -13.80 -15.56
CA ILE A 236 4.31 -14.43 -16.81
C ILE A 236 3.38 -15.54 -17.32
N ASP A 237 2.88 -16.39 -16.42
CA ASP A 237 2.02 -17.53 -16.77
C ASP A 237 0.51 -17.23 -16.66
N ARG A 238 0.14 -16.00 -16.31
CA ARG A 238 -1.26 -15.60 -16.03
C ARG A 238 -1.96 -14.90 -17.18
N ALA A 239 -1.32 -14.80 -18.35
CA ALA A 239 -1.83 -14.03 -19.49
C ALA A 239 -3.29 -14.32 -19.89
N ARG A 240 -3.80 -15.54 -19.69
CA ARG A 240 -5.22 -15.86 -19.99
C ARG A 240 -6.18 -15.50 -18.87
N GLU A 241 -5.71 -15.58 -17.63
CA GLU A 241 -6.48 -15.35 -16.42
C GLU A 241 -6.80 -13.85 -16.27
N ILE A 242 -5.81 -12.99 -16.53
CA ILE A 242 -5.91 -11.56 -16.22
C ILE A 242 -6.26 -10.69 -17.44
N ARG A 243 -6.31 -11.24 -18.66
CA ARG A 243 -6.41 -10.44 -19.92
C ARG A 243 -7.62 -9.52 -20.04
N ASP A 244 -8.69 -9.84 -19.31
CA ASP A 244 -9.93 -9.07 -19.34
C ASP A 244 -9.79 -7.78 -18.55
N GLU A 245 -8.74 -7.67 -17.71
CA GLU A 245 -8.39 -6.51 -16.91
C GLU A 245 -7.02 -5.93 -17.28
N TRP A 246 -5.98 -6.76 -17.37
CA TRP A 246 -4.61 -6.36 -17.65
C TRP A 246 -3.96 -7.18 -18.77
N ARG A 247 -3.45 -6.50 -19.79
CA ARG A 247 -2.88 -7.15 -20.99
C ARG A 247 -1.35 -7.29 -21.00
N PRO A 248 -0.54 -6.31 -20.56
CA PRO A 248 0.92 -6.41 -20.61
C PRO A 248 1.48 -7.18 -19.40
N ASN A 249 1.19 -8.47 -19.31
CA ASN A 249 1.49 -9.34 -18.16
C ASN A 249 2.99 -9.72 -17.96
N THR A 250 3.92 -9.17 -18.76
CA THR A 250 5.36 -9.46 -18.65
C THR A 250 6.19 -8.20 -18.79
N PRO A 251 7.46 -8.20 -18.35
CA PRO A 251 8.33 -7.03 -18.48
C PRO A 251 8.54 -6.63 -19.94
N GLU A 252 8.63 -7.60 -20.85
CA GLU A 252 8.78 -7.37 -22.29
C GLU A 252 7.55 -6.68 -22.87
N LYS A 253 6.35 -7.16 -22.51
CA LYS A 253 5.10 -6.54 -22.95
C LYS A 253 4.92 -5.14 -22.40
N MET A 254 5.32 -4.89 -21.15
CA MET A 254 5.32 -3.55 -20.56
C MET A 254 6.22 -2.59 -21.36
N ARG A 255 7.45 -3.03 -21.69
CA ARG A 255 8.38 -2.24 -22.52
C ARG A 255 7.87 -1.98 -23.94
N GLU A 256 7.06 -2.88 -24.49
CA GLU A 256 6.44 -2.72 -25.81
C GLU A 256 5.22 -1.78 -25.77
N VAL A 257 4.34 -1.96 -24.79
CA VAL A 257 3.05 -1.28 -24.70
C VAL A 257 3.19 0.13 -24.11
N ASP A 258 3.97 0.30 -23.05
CA ASP A 258 4.15 1.59 -22.37
C ASP A 258 5.61 1.78 -21.90
N PRO A 259 6.55 2.01 -22.83
CA PRO A 259 7.95 2.26 -22.47
C PRO A 259 8.13 3.51 -21.60
N ALA A 260 7.22 4.48 -21.67
CA ALA A 260 7.29 5.70 -20.87
C ALA A 260 7.00 5.41 -19.39
N LEU A 261 5.99 4.58 -19.10
CA LEU A 261 5.73 4.10 -17.75
C LEU A 261 6.91 3.29 -17.20
N VAL A 262 7.53 2.43 -18.02
CA VAL A 262 8.70 1.65 -17.57
C VAL A 262 9.84 2.58 -17.18
N VAL A 263 10.17 3.58 -18.02
CA VAL A 263 11.20 4.58 -17.69
C VAL A 263 10.84 5.38 -16.43
N PHE A 264 9.57 5.72 -16.26
CA PHE A 264 9.08 6.41 -15.07
C PHE A 264 9.28 5.59 -13.80
N LEU A 265 8.86 4.32 -13.79
CA LEU A 265 9.01 3.44 -12.62
C LEU A 265 10.47 3.02 -12.36
N SER A 266 11.33 3.00 -13.39
CA SER A 266 12.77 2.70 -13.28
C SER A 266 13.62 3.80 -12.65
N LYS A 267 13.07 4.97 -12.30
CA LYS A 267 13.89 6.03 -11.70
C LYS A 267 14.44 5.56 -10.35
N ASP A 268 15.76 5.64 -10.20
CA ASP A 268 16.47 5.20 -8.98
C ASP A 268 15.90 5.83 -7.70
N GLU A 269 15.42 7.08 -7.76
CA GLU A 269 14.83 7.79 -6.62
C GLU A 269 13.57 7.12 -6.06
N TYR A 270 12.91 6.26 -6.83
CA TYR A 270 11.73 5.52 -6.39
C TYR A 270 12.08 4.17 -5.77
N GLY A 271 13.27 3.61 -5.98
CA GLY A 271 13.63 2.31 -5.38
C GLY A 271 12.75 1.13 -5.80
N ILE A 272 12.07 1.21 -6.95
CA ILE A 272 11.24 0.12 -7.49
C ILE A 272 12.11 -0.71 -8.45
N HIS A 273 12.79 -1.73 -7.92
CA HIS A 273 13.65 -2.60 -8.72
C HIS A 273 12.83 -3.71 -9.41
N PHE A 274 13.20 -4.08 -10.63
CA PHE A 274 12.59 -5.18 -11.39
C PHE A 274 13.57 -5.84 -12.36
#